data_AF-A0A183KCM8-F1
#
_entry.id   AF-A0A183KCM8-F1
#
_cell.length_a   1.000
_cell.length_b   1.000
_cell.length_c   1.000
_cell.angle_alpha   90.00
_cell.angle_beta   90.00
_cell.angle_gamma   90.00
#
_symmetry.space_group_name_H-M   'P 1'
#
loop_
_entity.id
_entity.type
_entity.pdbx_description
1 polymer ?
#
loop_
_entity_poly.entity_id
_entity_poly.type
_entity_poly.pdbx_seq_one_letter_code
_entity_poly.pdbx_strand_id
1 'polypeptide(L)'
;MHRAAKLVYLKMTYEVIGTVSQFEVHALIGSVTGTFTQKYEVEFVQTNASDALPMSGNPGYLIGRPIIGAKINVTDLSSLGYLGNTGSVTTILPTSNMKLSIKGVKQQLSNGVWNILAGGSCGTILQGRGHLVEPIRFGEDVYSGCTLSLSFLEQFTRPEMDWTTRCVQYQNIIWENLLNPIGITNEEDRKGLGINFMSNKPDLLAIWPISKINRSSEWVPIQNLINNNFPTTPRGLNGYCYQLLIGQEIEIQYARFGSMIFPQNQIIGAKCNYIYGDVFFMKPNFNIEITQRVRFTDVTPLAETREKLRPYFLVRLPSDFFYPFA
;
A
#
# COMPACT_ATOMS: atom_id res chain seq x y z
N MET A 1 -14.99 35.11 -0.82
CA MET A 1 -14.31 33.80 -0.85
C MET A 1 -15.05 32.90 -1.82
N HIS A 2 -14.41 32.44 -2.89
CA HIS A 2 -15.03 31.51 -3.84
C HIS A 2 -14.89 30.08 -3.31
N ARG A 3 -15.91 29.24 -3.50
CA ARG A 3 -15.87 27.82 -3.16
C ARG A 3 -15.81 27.01 -4.46
N ALA A 4 -14.93 26.02 -4.54
CA ALA A 4 -14.85 25.13 -5.68
C ALA A 4 -14.61 23.68 -5.26
N ALA A 5 -15.05 22.73 -6.08
CA ALA A 5 -14.86 21.31 -5.81
C ALA A 5 -13.39 20.93 -6.06
N LYS A 6 -12.66 20.56 -4.99
CA LYS A 6 -11.27 20.11 -5.06
C LYS A 6 -11.14 18.68 -5.58
N LEU A 7 -12.09 17.82 -5.20
CA LEU A 7 -12.19 16.44 -5.66
C LEU A 7 -13.63 16.16 -6.08
N VAL A 8 -13.81 15.55 -7.24
CA VAL A 8 -15.10 15.05 -7.72
C VAL A 8 -14.97 13.56 -7.96
N TYR A 9 -15.69 12.77 -7.17
CA TYR A 9 -15.75 11.32 -7.26
C TYR A 9 -17.08 10.92 -7.92
N LEU A 10 -16.99 10.17 -9.01
CA LEU A 10 -18.12 9.73 -9.81
C LEU A 10 -18.17 8.21 -9.72
N LYS A 11 -19.32 7.64 -9.37
CA LYS A 11 -19.51 6.19 -9.30
C LYS A 11 -20.63 5.78 -10.23
N MET A 12 -20.33 4.93 -11.19
CA MET A 12 -21.30 4.39 -12.15
C MET A 12 -21.50 2.91 -11.86
N THR A 13 -22.69 2.51 -11.46
CA THR A 13 -23.06 1.10 -11.32
C THR A 13 -23.65 0.62 -12.65
N TYR A 14 -23.18 -0.52 -13.16
CA TYR A 14 -23.65 -1.09 -14.41
C TYR A 14 -23.90 -2.61 -14.30
N GLU A 15 -24.85 -3.13 -15.06
CA GLU A 15 -25.13 -4.58 -15.11
C GLU A 15 -24.21 -5.28 -16.10
N VAL A 16 -24.16 -6.62 -16.02
CA VAL A 16 -23.30 -7.47 -16.89
C VAL A 16 -23.54 -7.23 -18.38
N ILE A 17 -24.74 -6.81 -18.75
CA ILE A 17 -25.16 -6.48 -20.12
C ILE A 17 -24.80 -5.05 -20.55
N GLY A 18 -24.11 -4.27 -19.71
CA GLY A 18 -23.63 -2.91 -20.01
C GLY A 18 -24.64 -1.80 -19.74
N THR A 19 -25.80 -2.11 -19.17
CA THR A 19 -26.82 -1.13 -18.74
C THR A 19 -26.35 -0.42 -17.47
N VAL A 20 -26.26 0.91 -17.48
CA VAL A 20 -25.96 1.69 -16.27
C VAL A 20 -27.20 1.69 -15.38
N SER A 21 -27.10 1.05 -14.22
CA SER A 21 -28.18 0.95 -13.24
C SER A 21 -28.21 2.13 -12.27
N GLN A 22 -27.06 2.73 -11.96
CA GLN A 22 -26.97 3.85 -11.02
C GLN A 22 -25.79 4.78 -11.33
N PHE A 23 -25.94 6.07 -11.04
CA PHE A 23 -24.88 7.06 -11.16
C PHE A 23 -24.87 7.96 -9.92
N GLU A 24 -23.76 7.98 -9.20
CA GLU A 24 -23.56 8.78 -7.98
C GLU A 24 -22.42 9.76 -8.18
N VAL A 25 -22.59 10.99 -7.68
CA VAL A 25 -21.56 12.03 -7.73
C VAL A 25 -21.32 12.57 -6.33
N HIS A 26 -20.08 12.53 -5.89
CA HIS A 26 -19.62 13.07 -4.62
C HIS A 26 -18.59 14.16 -4.89
N ALA A 27 -18.84 15.37 -4.39
CA ALA A 27 -17.92 16.50 -4.59
C ALA A 27 -17.43 17.04 -3.25
N LEU A 28 -16.11 17.12 -3.09
CA LEU A 28 -15.46 17.76 -1.95
C LEU A 28 -15.24 19.24 -2.26
N ILE A 29 -16.05 20.12 -1.65
CA ILE A 29 -16.01 21.56 -1.91
C ILE A 29 -15.08 22.25 -0.90
N GLY A 30 -14.11 23.01 -1.40
CA GLY A 30 -13.18 23.80 -0.59
C GLY A 30 -13.22 25.29 -0.93
N SER A 31 -12.79 26.14 0.02
CA SER A 31 -12.57 27.57 -0.24
C SER A 31 -11.32 27.77 -1.10
N VAL A 32 -11.39 28.68 -2.05
CA VAL A 32 -10.31 28.98 -3.01
C VAL A 32 -10.08 30.48 -3.07
N THR A 33 -8.81 30.86 -3.01
CA THR A 33 -8.34 32.25 -3.01
C THR A 33 -7.54 32.61 -4.27
N GLY A 34 -7.41 31.68 -5.23
CA GLY A 34 -6.67 31.84 -6.49
C GLY A 34 -6.93 30.69 -7.48
N THR A 35 -6.01 30.45 -8.40
CA THR A 35 -6.04 29.29 -9.32
C THR A 35 -5.92 27.98 -8.53
N PHE A 36 -6.72 26.98 -8.87
CA PHE A 36 -6.71 25.67 -8.19
C PHE A 36 -6.82 24.53 -9.20
N THR A 37 -6.24 23.39 -8.86
CA THR A 37 -6.34 22.16 -9.63
C THR A 37 -7.51 21.33 -9.12
N GLN A 38 -8.41 20.96 -10.01
CA GLN A 38 -9.55 20.09 -9.71
C GLN A 38 -9.23 18.65 -10.13
N LYS A 39 -9.37 17.71 -9.19
CA LYS A 39 -9.16 16.29 -9.47
C LYS A 39 -10.50 15.59 -9.66
N TYR A 40 -10.60 14.78 -10.70
CA TYR A 40 -11.75 13.92 -10.98
C TYR A 40 -11.36 12.47 -10.82
N GLU A 41 -12.21 11.69 -10.17
CA GLU A 41 -12.04 10.25 -10.00
C GLU A 41 -13.34 9.58 -10.42
N VAL A 42 -13.23 8.58 -11.30
CA VAL A 42 -14.39 7.85 -11.84
C VAL A 42 -14.23 6.38 -11.51
N GLU A 43 -15.22 5.82 -10.84
CA GLU A 43 -15.36 4.42 -10.50
C GLU A 43 -16.51 3.81 -11.31
N PHE A 44 -16.27 2.64 -11.91
CA PHE A 44 -17.29 1.84 -12.57
C PHE A 44 -17.46 0.54 -11.79
N VAL A 45 -18.66 0.29 -11.24
CA VAL A 45 -18.97 -0.87 -10.39
C VAL A 45 -19.97 -1.76 -11.11
N GLN A 46 -19.62 -3.02 -11.33
CA GLN A 46 -20.53 -3.99 -11.94
C GLN A 46 -21.46 -4.59 -10.86
N THR A 47 -22.77 -4.64 -11.09
CA THR A 47 -23.69 -5.32 -10.16
C THR A 47 -23.30 -6.80 -10.02
N ASN A 48 -23.20 -7.26 -8.76
CA ASN A 48 -22.77 -8.61 -8.35
C ASN A 48 -21.29 -8.95 -8.62
N ALA A 49 -20.44 -7.99 -9.01
CA ALA A 49 -18.99 -8.18 -8.88
C ALA A 49 -18.59 -8.08 -7.41
N SER A 50 -17.71 -8.98 -6.95
CA SER A 50 -17.06 -8.85 -5.64
C SER A 50 -16.47 -7.45 -5.46
N ASP A 51 -16.55 -6.88 -4.25
CA ASP A 51 -16.09 -5.53 -3.82
C ASP A 51 -14.57 -5.24 -4.00
N ALA A 52 -13.95 -5.86 -4.99
CA ALA A 52 -12.59 -5.61 -5.38
C ALA A 52 -12.55 -4.35 -6.26
N LEU A 53 -11.73 -3.36 -5.86
CA LEU A 53 -11.23 -2.32 -6.77
C LEU A 53 -10.83 -2.97 -8.10
N PRO A 54 -11.08 -2.30 -9.24
CA PRO A 54 -10.66 -2.81 -10.54
C PRO A 54 -9.17 -3.11 -10.49
N MET A 55 -8.85 -4.40 -10.48
CA MET A 55 -7.49 -4.89 -10.43
C MET A 55 -6.77 -4.36 -11.67
N SER A 56 -5.54 -3.91 -11.45
CA SER A 56 -4.72 -3.31 -12.49
C SER A 56 -4.44 -4.35 -13.58
N GLY A 57 -4.98 -4.13 -14.78
CA GLY A 57 -4.68 -4.90 -16.00
C GLY A 57 -4.97 -6.40 -15.98
N ASN A 58 -4.99 -7.00 -17.16
CA ASN A 58 -5.02 -8.44 -17.34
C ASN A 58 -3.75 -8.89 -18.06
N PRO A 59 -2.83 -9.65 -17.44
CA PRO A 59 -2.65 -9.88 -16.00
C PRO A 59 -1.69 -8.89 -15.31
N GLY A 60 -1.06 -7.97 -16.05
CA GLY A 60 0.02 -7.11 -15.55
C GLY A 60 -0.40 -5.77 -14.95
N TYR A 61 0.49 -5.17 -14.16
CA TYR A 61 0.31 -3.82 -13.62
C TYR A 61 0.27 -2.75 -14.72
N LEU A 62 -0.81 -1.98 -14.74
CA LEU A 62 -0.94 -0.71 -15.43
C LEU A 62 -0.32 0.42 -14.61
N ILE A 63 0.35 1.35 -15.30
CA ILE A 63 0.95 2.55 -14.70
C ILE A 63 -0.14 3.40 -14.03
N GLY A 64 0.16 3.99 -12.87
CA GLY A 64 -0.74 4.88 -12.12
C GLY A 64 -1.81 4.15 -11.30
N ARG A 65 -1.88 2.81 -11.38
CA ARG A 65 -2.79 2.00 -10.58
C ARG A 65 -2.13 1.53 -9.28
N PRO A 66 -2.89 1.36 -8.18
CA PRO A 66 -2.32 0.95 -6.90
C PRO A 66 -1.61 -0.40 -6.94
N ILE A 67 -0.54 -0.54 -6.15
CA ILE A 67 0.08 -1.83 -5.87
C ILE A 67 -0.65 -2.56 -4.74
N ILE A 68 -0.56 -3.89 -4.77
CA ILE A 68 -1.24 -4.78 -3.83
C ILE A 68 -0.21 -5.41 -2.91
N GLY A 69 -0.49 -5.35 -1.61
CA GLY A 69 0.32 -5.88 -0.54
C GLY A 69 -0.50 -6.76 0.40
N ALA A 70 0.19 -7.66 1.09
CA ALA A 70 -0.39 -8.53 2.09
C ALA A 70 0.57 -8.72 3.26
N LYS A 71 0.00 -9.00 4.43
CA LYS A 71 0.67 -9.45 5.63
C LYS A 71 0.77 -10.97 5.65
N ILE A 72 1.85 -11.47 6.24
CA ILE A 72 1.99 -12.90 6.55
C ILE A 72 1.59 -13.10 8.00
N ASN A 73 0.68 -14.04 8.24
CA ASN A 73 0.37 -14.52 9.57
C ASN A 73 0.82 -15.97 9.70
N VAL A 74 1.82 -16.21 10.55
CA VAL A 74 2.40 -17.54 10.78
C VAL A 74 1.79 -18.13 12.04
N THR A 75 1.07 -19.24 11.90
CA THR A 75 0.59 -20.03 13.04
C THR A 75 1.48 -21.23 13.23
N ASP A 76 2.16 -21.28 14.37
CA ASP A 76 2.92 -22.46 14.79
C ASP A 76 1.94 -23.58 15.18
N LEU A 77 2.10 -24.76 14.57
CA LEU A 77 1.24 -25.90 14.83
C LEU A 77 1.66 -26.67 16.10
N SER A 78 2.72 -26.22 16.78
CA SER A 78 3.16 -26.78 18.07
C SER A 78 2.03 -26.79 19.12
N SER A 79 1.08 -25.84 19.04
CA SER A 79 -0.09 -25.77 19.93
C SER A 79 -1.16 -26.83 19.67
N LEU A 80 -1.05 -27.62 18.60
CA LEU A 80 -1.98 -28.73 18.30
C LEU A 80 -1.56 -30.07 18.92
N GLY A 81 -0.56 -30.08 19.80
CA GLY A 81 -0.33 -31.20 20.74
C GLY A 81 0.37 -32.44 20.16
N TYR A 82 0.88 -32.39 18.94
CA TYR A 82 1.70 -33.47 18.39
C TYR A 82 3.18 -33.24 18.70
N LEU A 83 3.70 -33.94 19.73
CA LEU A 83 5.12 -33.92 20.07
C LEU A 83 5.98 -34.20 18.83
N GLY A 84 6.85 -33.25 18.47
CA GLY A 84 7.82 -33.40 17.39
C GLY A 84 7.45 -32.79 16.04
N ASN A 85 6.31 -32.11 15.90
CA ASN A 85 5.94 -31.46 14.64
C ASN A 85 6.42 -29.99 14.62
N THR A 86 7.41 -29.66 13.79
CA THR A 86 7.92 -28.30 13.54
C THR A 86 7.15 -27.57 12.42
N GLY A 87 5.98 -28.08 12.04
CA GLY A 87 5.16 -27.49 11.00
C GLY A 87 4.64 -26.12 11.40
N SER A 88 4.78 -25.13 10.51
CA SER A 88 4.09 -23.85 10.63
C SER A 88 3.20 -23.64 9.41
N VAL A 89 2.04 -23.01 9.61
CA VAL A 89 1.14 -22.62 8.50
C VAL A 89 1.25 -21.12 8.32
N THR A 90 1.64 -20.70 7.12
CA THR A 90 1.69 -19.29 6.74
C THR A 90 0.41 -18.95 5.99
N THR A 91 -0.38 -18.03 6.54
CA THR A 91 -1.55 -17.47 5.85
C THR A 91 -1.23 -16.07 5.35
N ILE A 92 -1.68 -15.76 4.14
CA ILE A 92 -1.56 -14.43 3.56
C ILE A 92 -2.86 -13.69 3.87
N LEU A 93 -2.75 -12.48 4.40
CA LEU A 93 -3.90 -11.62 4.72
C LEU A 93 -3.69 -10.27 4.05
N PRO A 94 -4.64 -9.74 3.27
CA PRO A 94 -4.51 -8.41 2.68
C PRO A 94 -4.28 -7.33 3.76
N THR A 95 -3.45 -6.32 3.48
CA THR A 95 -2.89 -5.40 4.50
C THR A 95 -3.87 -4.51 5.25
N SER A 96 -5.12 -4.35 4.79
CA SER A 96 -6.19 -3.88 5.65
C SER A 96 -7.54 -3.87 4.93
N ASN A 97 -8.55 -3.80 5.77
CA ASN A 97 -9.95 -3.58 5.47
C ASN A 97 -10.24 -2.07 5.49
N MET A 98 -10.42 -1.42 4.34
CA MET A 98 -10.93 -0.04 4.29
C MET A 98 -12.39 -0.05 4.72
N LYS A 99 -12.73 0.48 5.90
CA LYS A 99 -14.13 0.58 6.33
C LYS A 99 -14.69 1.94 5.92
N LEU A 100 -15.23 2.03 4.71
CA LEU A 100 -16.14 3.12 4.32
C LEU A 100 -17.40 2.98 5.16
N SER A 101 -17.63 3.90 6.10
CA SER A 101 -18.95 4.04 6.74
C SER A 101 -19.62 5.29 6.19
N ILE A 102 -20.25 5.15 5.03
CA ILE A 102 -21.23 6.13 4.53
C ILE A 102 -22.56 5.74 5.18
N LYS A 103 -23.42 6.70 5.57
CA LYS A 103 -24.72 6.40 6.21
C LYS A 103 -25.43 5.20 5.56
N GLY A 104 -25.45 4.06 6.28
CA GLY A 104 -26.12 2.83 5.86
C GLY A 104 -25.26 1.82 5.06
N VAL A 105 -24.12 2.23 4.48
CA VAL A 105 -23.23 1.35 3.71
C VAL A 105 -21.89 1.25 4.43
N LYS A 106 -21.65 0.09 5.07
CA LYS A 106 -20.33 -0.33 5.55
C LYS A 106 -19.64 -1.06 4.41
N GLN A 107 -18.91 -0.37 3.55
CA GLN A 107 -18.06 -1.02 2.56
C GLN A 107 -16.71 -1.34 3.20
N GLN A 108 -16.31 -2.60 3.15
CA GLN A 108 -15.04 -3.08 3.66
C GLN A 108 -14.14 -3.40 2.45
N LEU A 109 -13.26 -2.49 2.01
CA LEU A 109 -12.37 -2.83 0.88
C LEU A 109 -11.26 -3.73 1.40
N SER A 110 -11.22 -4.94 0.86
CA SER A 110 -10.39 -6.05 1.32
C SER A 110 -9.15 -6.28 0.44
N ASN A 111 -8.79 -5.31 -0.41
CA ASN A 111 -7.82 -5.56 -1.49
C ASN A 111 -6.36 -5.39 -1.10
N GLY A 112 -6.03 -5.06 0.15
CA GLY A 112 -4.64 -4.99 0.61
C GLY A 112 -3.79 -3.95 -0.14
N VAL A 113 -4.33 -2.78 -0.44
CA VAL A 113 -3.55 -1.72 -1.11
C VAL A 113 -2.43 -1.23 -0.18
N TRP A 114 -1.21 -1.08 -0.70
CA TRP A 114 -0.12 -0.49 0.09
C TRP A 114 -0.15 1.03 -0.01
N ASN A 115 -0.47 1.69 1.11
CA ASN A 115 -0.45 3.14 1.22
C ASN A 115 0.81 3.67 1.93
N ILE A 116 1.17 4.90 1.58
CA ILE A 116 2.24 5.72 2.17
C ILE A 116 1.66 7.03 2.70
N LEU A 117 2.44 7.76 3.49
CA LEU A 117 2.15 9.11 3.94
C LEU A 117 2.05 10.05 2.74
N ALA A 118 1.14 11.01 2.79
CA ALA A 118 0.83 11.97 1.73
C ALA A 118 0.74 13.41 2.26
N GLY A 119 1.57 13.74 3.27
CA GLY A 119 1.62 15.06 3.90
C GLY A 119 0.79 15.19 5.17
N GLY A 120 0.92 16.36 5.81
CA GLY A 120 0.21 16.70 7.05
C GLY A 120 1.03 16.49 8.33
N SER A 121 0.35 16.64 9.47
CA SER A 121 0.96 16.43 10.78
C SER A 121 0.86 14.97 11.17
N CYS A 122 1.99 14.36 11.50
CA CYS A 122 2.03 13.00 12.03
C CYS A 122 1.65 12.97 13.53
N GLY A 123 1.14 11.86 14.04
CA GLY A 123 0.94 11.59 15.47
C GLY A 123 -0.28 12.25 16.13
N THR A 124 -0.77 13.38 15.63
CA THR A 124 -1.88 14.10 16.26
C THR A 124 -3.26 13.62 15.78
N ILE A 125 -4.01 12.91 16.64
CA ILE A 125 -5.48 12.76 16.52
C ILE A 125 -6.19 13.99 17.14
N LEU A 126 -5.61 15.18 16.99
CA LEU A 126 -6.14 16.39 17.61
C LEU A 126 -6.80 17.24 16.53
N GLN A 127 -8.11 17.43 16.66
CA GLN A 127 -8.94 18.27 15.78
C GLN A 127 -9.02 17.76 14.33
N GLY A 128 -9.03 16.42 14.16
CA GLY A 128 -9.59 15.72 13.01
C GLY A 128 -8.93 15.95 11.63
N ARG A 129 -7.74 16.54 11.59
CA ARG A 129 -6.82 16.42 10.45
C ARG A 129 -5.84 15.29 10.75
N GLY A 130 -6.28 14.05 10.54
CA GLY A 130 -5.39 12.89 10.58
C GLY A 130 -4.43 12.89 9.39
N HIS A 131 -3.54 11.90 9.37
CA HIS A 131 -2.53 11.76 8.32
C HIS A 131 -3.21 11.63 6.95
N LEU A 132 -2.72 12.35 5.95
CA LEU A 132 -3.06 12.03 4.58
C LEU A 132 -2.25 10.79 4.20
N VAL A 133 -2.92 9.77 3.68
CA VAL A 133 -2.26 8.60 3.10
C VAL A 133 -2.69 8.47 1.65
N GLU A 134 -1.80 7.97 0.81
CA GLU A 134 -2.08 7.71 -0.59
C GLU A 134 -1.55 6.35 -1.01
N PRO A 135 -2.20 5.68 -1.99
CA PRO A 135 -1.72 4.41 -2.49
C PRO A 135 -0.42 4.60 -3.27
N ILE A 136 0.51 3.67 -3.10
CA ILE A 136 1.65 3.57 -4.01
C ILE A 136 1.12 3.16 -5.38
N ARG A 137 1.37 3.98 -6.40
CA ARG A 137 0.95 3.75 -7.77
C ARG A 137 2.08 3.13 -8.57
N PHE A 138 1.77 2.08 -9.32
CA PHE A 138 2.75 1.36 -10.09
C PHE A 138 3.39 2.27 -11.15
N GLY A 139 4.73 2.27 -11.20
CA GLY A 139 5.50 3.02 -12.19
C GLY A 139 5.59 4.53 -11.94
N GLU A 140 5.10 5.01 -10.80
CA GLU A 140 5.20 6.41 -10.39
C GLU A 140 6.14 6.51 -9.18
N ASP A 141 7.30 7.14 -9.37
CA ASP A 141 8.19 7.48 -8.27
C ASP A 141 7.53 8.56 -7.41
N VAL A 142 7.59 8.38 -6.08
CA VAL A 142 6.94 9.29 -5.13
C VAL A 142 7.94 9.73 -4.07
N TYR A 143 7.92 11.02 -3.75
CA TYR A 143 8.57 11.56 -2.56
C TYR A 143 7.49 12.25 -1.71
N SER A 144 7.27 11.72 -0.53
CA SER A 144 6.22 12.15 0.37
C SER A 144 6.72 12.09 1.81
N GLY A 145 5.89 12.52 2.76
CA GLY A 145 6.29 12.56 4.15
C GLY A 145 5.22 13.17 5.04
N CYS A 146 5.58 13.45 6.28
CA CYS A 146 4.75 14.17 7.23
C CYS A 146 5.63 14.90 8.23
N THR A 147 5.06 15.85 8.96
CA THR A 147 5.76 16.58 10.01
C THR A 147 5.27 16.15 11.39
N LEU A 148 6.15 15.74 12.29
CA LEU A 148 5.84 15.54 13.71
C LEU A 148 6.27 16.79 14.50
N SER A 149 5.40 17.32 15.34
CA SER A 149 5.79 18.40 16.25
C SER A 149 6.53 17.86 17.47
N LEU A 150 7.56 18.58 17.91
CA LEU A 150 8.26 18.25 19.15
C LEU A 150 7.30 18.28 20.36
N SER A 151 6.35 19.22 20.36
CA SER A 151 5.30 19.30 21.39
C SER A 151 4.45 18.04 21.49
N PHE A 152 4.25 17.31 20.39
CA PHE A 152 3.56 16.02 20.40
C PHE A 152 4.46 14.92 20.98
N LEU A 153 5.71 14.85 20.52
CA LEU A 153 6.70 13.88 21.00
C LEU A 153 6.93 14.00 22.51
N GLU A 154 6.98 15.24 23.03
CA GLU A 154 7.21 15.50 24.44
C GLU A 154 6.07 15.04 25.36
N GLN A 155 4.84 14.86 24.85
CA GLN A 155 3.71 14.31 25.63
C GLN A 155 3.98 12.91 26.17
N PHE A 156 4.83 12.15 25.48
CA PHE A 156 5.19 10.77 25.82
C PHE A 156 6.51 10.67 26.59
N THR A 157 7.10 11.81 26.96
CA THR A 157 8.37 11.89 27.71
C THR A 157 8.19 12.59 29.04
N ARG A 158 9.13 12.38 29.97
CA ARG A 158 9.15 13.06 31.28
C ARG A 158 10.34 14.01 31.36
N PRO A 159 10.23 15.18 32.02
CA PRO A 159 11.32 16.16 32.15
C PRO A 159 12.66 15.55 32.63
N GLU A 160 12.61 14.63 33.59
CA GLU A 160 13.76 13.97 34.21
C GLU A 160 14.40 12.87 33.36
N MET A 161 13.80 12.51 32.22
CA MET A 161 14.29 11.45 31.35
C MET A 161 15.60 11.85 30.67
N ASP A 162 16.58 10.96 30.68
CA ASP A 162 17.85 11.14 29.99
C ASP A 162 17.64 11.18 28.46
N TRP A 163 18.57 11.81 27.75
CA TRP A 163 18.45 11.99 26.31
C TRP A 163 18.46 10.66 25.55
N THR A 164 19.17 9.63 26.01
CA THR A 164 19.21 8.35 25.29
C THR A 164 17.84 7.68 25.35
N THR A 165 17.21 7.60 26.53
CA THR A 165 15.85 7.07 26.65
C THR A 165 14.84 7.90 25.87
N ARG A 166 14.95 9.24 25.86
CA ARG A 166 14.10 10.12 25.05
C ARG A 166 14.21 9.82 23.56
N CYS A 167 15.43 9.69 23.04
CA CYS A 167 15.65 9.39 21.62
C CYS A 167 15.08 8.03 21.23
N VAL A 168 15.17 7.02 22.11
CA VAL A 168 14.53 5.72 21.89
C VAL A 168 13.01 5.85 21.82
N GLN A 169 12.40 6.64 22.71
CA GLN A 169 10.95 6.90 22.67
C GLN A 169 10.54 7.62 21.38
N TYR A 170 11.27 8.66 20.98
CA TYR A 170 11.03 9.36 19.72
C TYR A 170 11.13 8.42 18.52
N GLN A 171 12.15 7.55 18.50
CA GLN A 171 12.30 6.56 17.44
C GLN A 171 11.12 5.60 17.38
N ASN A 172 10.63 5.09 18.52
CA ASN A 172 9.48 4.18 18.54
C ASN A 172 8.21 4.86 18.01
N ILE A 173 8.00 6.14 18.33
CA ILE A 173 6.86 6.90 17.80
C ILE A 173 7.00 7.07 16.28
N ILE A 174 8.18 7.49 15.80
CA ILE A 174 8.44 7.64 14.36
C ILE A 174 8.26 6.31 13.63
N TRP A 175 8.75 5.23 14.22
CA TRP A 175 8.64 3.86 13.73
C TRP A 175 7.19 3.42 13.55
N GLU A 176 6.35 3.59 14.57
CA GLU A 176 4.92 3.25 14.49
C GLU A 176 4.20 4.06 13.40
N ASN A 177 4.51 5.35 13.27
CA ASN A 177 3.91 6.21 12.23
C ASN A 177 4.35 5.80 10.80
N LEU A 178 5.55 5.24 10.63
CA LEU A 178 6.04 4.72 9.37
C LEU A 178 5.44 3.34 9.01
N LEU A 179 5.19 2.49 10.00
CA LEU A 179 4.62 1.15 9.81
C LEU A 179 3.11 1.14 9.61
N ASN A 180 2.41 1.93 10.42
CA ASN A 180 0.96 1.91 10.52
C ASN A 180 0.43 3.34 10.39
N PRO A 181 0.59 4.00 9.23
CA PRO A 181 0.03 5.33 9.05
C PRO A 181 -1.50 5.30 9.22
N ILE A 182 -2.00 6.15 10.13
CA ILE A 182 -3.42 6.27 10.46
C ILE A 182 -3.99 7.54 9.84
N GLY A 183 -4.88 7.41 8.87
CA GLY A 183 -5.66 8.54 8.34
C GLY A 183 -7.02 8.67 9.04
N ILE A 184 -7.35 9.87 9.54
CA ILE A 184 -8.65 10.21 10.14
C ILE A 184 -9.16 11.50 9.47
N THR A 185 -10.45 11.52 9.10
CA THR A 185 -11.19 12.73 8.73
C THR A 185 -12.00 13.27 9.91
N ASN A 186 -12.26 14.58 9.97
CA ASN A 186 -12.79 15.30 11.14
C ASN A 186 -14.09 14.74 11.76
N GLU A 187 -14.25 14.94 13.07
CA GLU A 187 -15.43 14.49 13.82
C GLU A 187 -16.75 15.19 13.44
N GLU A 188 -16.72 16.37 12.83
CA GLU A 188 -17.93 17.01 12.26
C GLU A 188 -18.45 16.28 11.01
N ASP A 189 -17.61 15.49 10.34
CA ASP A 189 -17.99 14.61 9.22
C ASP A 189 -18.57 13.26 9.68
N ARG A 190 -18.78 13.04 11.00
CA ARG A 190 -19.50 11.86 11.52
C ARG A 190 -20.94 11.74 11.02
N LYS A 191 -21.50 12.83 10.45
CA LYS A 191 -22.80 12.79 9.78
C LYS A 191 -22.71 12.58 8.25
N GLY A 192 -21.50 12.53 7.68
CA GLY A 192 -21.24 12.50 6.24
C GLY A 192 -20.44 11.29 5.72
N LEU A 193 -19.19 11.08 6.14
CA LEU A 193 -18.32 9.98 5.67
C LEU A 193 -17.19 9.74 6.69
N GLY A 194 -17.34 8.73 7.55
CA GLY A 194 -16.29 8.33 8.50
C GLY A 194 -15.35 7.31 7.87
N ILE A 195 -14.21 7.78 7.33
CA ILE A 195 -13.19 6.92 6.71
C ILE A 195 -11.98 6.86 7.64
N ASN A 196 -11.76 5.70 8.27
CA ASN A 196 -10.53 5.41 9.00
C ASN A 196 -9.62 4.55 8.11
N PHE A 197 -8.47 5.08 7.72
CA PHE A 197 -7.45 4.31 7.02
C PHE A 197 -6.44 3.81 8.06
N MET A 198 -6.49 2.53 8.40
CA MET A 198 -5.33 1.85 8.97
C MET A 198 -4.68 1.11 7.82
N SER A 199 -3.49 1.53 7.40
CA SER A 199 -2.72 0.82 6.36
C SER A 199 -1.51 0.20 7.03
N ASN A 200 -1.61 -1.07 7.41
CA ASN A 200 -0.44 -1.76 7.94
C ASN A 200 0.57 -1.96 6.81
N LYS A 201 1.86 -1.79 7.11
CA LYS A 201 2.92 -2.12 6.17
C LYS A 201 2.82 -3.60 5.74
N PRO A 202 2.81 -3.90 4.43
CA PRO A 202 2.82 -5.27 3.93
C PRO A 202 4.13 -5.98 4.22
N ASP A 203 4.03 -7.31 4.30
CA ASP A 203 5.18 -8.21 4.31
C ASP A 203 5.47 -8.77 2.90
N LEU A 204 4.43 -8.85 2.07
CA LEU A 204 4.44 -9.37 0.70
C LEU A 204 3.82 -8.36 -0.26
N LEU A 205 4.30 -8.33 -1.50
CA LEU A 205 3.63 -7.70 -2.64
C LEU A 205 3.12 -8.72 -3.61
N ALA A 206 2.00 -8.42 -4.26
CA ALA A 206 1.49 -9.26 -5.33
C ALA A 206 2.37 -9.10 -6.58
N ILE A 207 2.78 -10.21 -7.18
CA ILE A 207 3.48 -10.22 -8.48
C ILE A 207 2.55 -9.64 -9.56
N TRP A 208 1.28 -10.03 -9.48
CA TRP A 208 0.22 -9.63 -10.38
C TRP A 208 -0.91 -8.96 -9.58
N PRO A 209 -1.62 -7.99 -10.15
CA PRO A 209 -2.74 -7.33 -9.46
C PRO A 209 -3.89 -8.29 -9.14
N ILE A 210 -3.98 -9.41 -9.86
CA ILE A 210 -4.95 -10.49 -9.69
C ILE A 210 -4.45 -11.66 -8.84
N SER A 211 -3.30 -11.53 -8.17
CA SER A 211 -2.72 -12.60 -7.35
C SER A 211 -3.70 -13.10 -6.29
N LYS A 212 -3.83 -14.42 -6.18
CA LYS A 212 -4.71 -15.06 -5.21
C LYS A 212 -3.98 -15.24 -3.88
N ILE A 213 -4.70 -14.96 -2.80
CA ILE A 213 -4.20 -15.09 -1.43
C ILE A 213 -3.79 -16.54 -1.09
N ASN A 214 -4.44 -17.53 -1.72
CA ASN A 214 -4.13 -18.95 -1.52
C ASN A 214 -2.96 -19.48 -2.36
N ARG A 215 -2.27 -18.61 -3.13
CA ARG A 215 -1.15 -18.99 -4.00
C ARG A 215 0.09 -18.20 -3.63
N SER A 216 0.91 -18.74 -2.72
CA SER A 216 2.15 -18.09 -2.26
C SER A 216 3.14 -17.76 -3.39
N SER A 217 3.15 -18.52 -4.49
CA SER A 217 4.00 -18.28 -5.65
C SER A 217 3.65 -17.01 -6.43
N GLU A 218 2.49 -16.39 -6.17
CA GLU A 218 2.04 -15.15 -6.81
C GLU A 218 2.38 -13.91 -5.96
N TRP A 219 3.21 -14.07 -4.91
CA TRP A 219 3.63 -13.02 -3.99
C TRP A 219 5.15 -12.97 -3.82
N VAL A 220 5.68 -11.77 -3.65
CA VAL A 220 7.10 -11.48 -3.45
C VAL A 220 7.29 -10.86 -2.08
N PRO A 221 8.21 -11.37 -1.24
CA PRO A 221 8.51 -10.76 0.06
C PRO A 221 9.20 -9.42 -0.10
N ILE A 222 8.82 -8.46 0.74
CA ILE A 222 9.56 -7.22 0.89
C ILE A 222 10.80 -7.54 1.74
N GLN A 223 11.97 -7.29 1.18
CA GLN A 223 13.23 -7.49 1.89
C GLN A 223 13.51 -6.34 2.87
N ASN A 224 14.41 -6.59 3.84
CA ASN A 224 14.82 -5.63 4.86
C ASN A 224 13.66 -5.10 5.72
N LEU A 225 12.61 -5.89 5.93
CA LEU A 225 11.59 -5.56 6.92
C LEU A 225 12.21 -5.66 8.32
N ILE A 226 12.23 -4.54 9.04
CA ILE A 226 12.71 -4.44 10.44
C ILE A 226 11.86 -5.26 11.43
N ASN A 227 10.81 -5.96 10.98
CA ASN A 227 10.00 -6.87 11.82
C ASN A 227 10.85 -7.90 12.61
N ASN A 228 12.07 -8.20 12.14
CA ASN A 228 13.02 -9.10 12.82
C ASN A 228 14.24 -8.41 13.46
N ASN A 229 14.51 -7.14 13.16
CA ASN A 229 15.68 -6.40 13.66
C ASN A 229 15.22 -5.00 14.05
N PHE A 230 15.09 -4.71 15.35
CA PHE A 230 14.77 -3.37 15.86
C PHE A 230 15.57 -2.27 15.13
N PRO A 231 14.97 -1.10 14.83
CA PRO A 231 15.73 0.01 14.28
C PRO A 231 16.93 0.30 15.19
N THR A 232 18.08 0.65 14.60
CA THR A 232 19.32 0.91 15.35
C THR A 232 19.05 1.83 16.53
N THR A 233 19.50 1.46 17.72
CA THR A 233 19.21 2.24 18.93
C THR A 233 19.88 3.61 18.84
N PRO A 234 19.11 4.72 18.87
CA PRO A 234 19.68 6.05 18.74
C PRO A 234 20.42 6.41 20.02
N ARG A 235 21.46 7.23 19.88
CA ARG A 235 22.24 7.72 21.03
C ARG A 235 21.79 9.13 21.35
N GLY A 236 21.53 9.41 22.62
CA GLY A 236 21.08 10.73 23.07
C GLY A 236 22.12 11.45 23.89
N LEU A 237 22.44 12.70 23.53
CA LEU A 237 23.36 13.55 24.30
C LEU A 237 22.98 15.02 24.17
N ASN A 238 22.71 15.70 25.29
CA ASN A 238 22.55 17.16 25.37
C ASN A 238 21.65 17.77 24.27
N GLY A 239 20.47 17.20 24.04
CA GLY A 239 19.55 17.71 23.01
C GLY A 239 19.66 17.06 21.64
N TYR A 240 20.68 16.25 21.42
CA TYR A 240 20.90 15.54 20.16
C TYR A 240 20.41 14.10 20.26
N CYS A 241 19.75 13.65 19.21
CA CYS A 241 19.54 12.24 18.91
C CYS A 241 20.35 11.88 17.67
N TYR A 242 21.38 11.05 17.85
CA TYR A 242 22.21 10.52 16.79
C TYR A 242 21.61 9.23 16.24
N GLN A 243 21.73 9.04 14.92
CA GLN A 243 21.20 7.87 14.21
C GLN A 243 19.69 7.66 14.47
N LEU A 244 18.93 8.76 14.53
CA LEU A 244 17.48 8.70 14.68
C LEU A 244 16.84 8.32 13.36
N LEU A 245 15.86 7.42 13.38
CA LEU A 245 15.05 7.12 12.21
C LEU A 245 14.28 8.37 11.76
N ILE A 246 14.49 8.81 10.52
CA ILE A 246 13.86 10.01 9.93
C ILE A 246 13.07 9.70 8.66
N GLY A 247 13.09 8.45 8.19
CA GLY A 247 12.33 8.08 7.00
C GLY A 247 12.56 6.68 6.49
N GLN A 248 11.96 6.37 5.35
CA GLN A 248 12.18 5.13 4.62
C GLN A 248 12.21 5.33 3.10
N GLU A 249 12.98 4.51 2.42
CA GLU A 249 13.01 4.36 0.98
C GLU A 249 12.49 2.98 0.60
N ILE A 250 11.48 2.93 -0.25
CA ILE A 250 10.84 1.73 -0.77
C ILE A 250 11.29 1.59 -2.22
N GLU A 251 12.08 0.55 -2.51
CA GLU A 251 12.49 0.23 -3.87
C GLU A 251 11.66 -0.96 -4.37
N ILE A 252 10.96 -0.77 -5.48
CA ILE A 252 10.15 -1.78 -6.15
C ILE A 252 10.78 -2.08 -7.49
N GLN A 253 11.11 -3.33 -7.73
CA GLN A 253 11.69 -3.82 -8.97
C GLN A 253 10.62 -4.55 -9.77
N TYR A 254 10.48 -4.16 -11.03
CA TYR A 254 9.51 -4.75 -11.94
C TYR A 254 10.18 -5.14 -13.26
N ALA A 255 9.58 -6.10 -13.96
CA ALA A 255 9.95 -6.39 -15.34
C ALA A 255 8.71 -6.62 -16.20
N ARG A 256 8.93 -6.50 -17.49
CA ARG A 256 7.98 -6.82 -18.54
C ARG A 256 8.09 -8.29 -18.93
N PHE A 257 6.98 -9.01 -18.86
CA PHE A 257 6.85 -10.40 -19.26
C PHE A 257 5.92 -10.54 -20.48
N GLY A 258 6.18 -11.56 -21.31
CA GLY A 258 5.38 -11.83 -22.50
C GLY A 258 6.04 -11.35 -23.79
N SER A 259 5.24 -11.20 -24.84
CA SER A 259 5.73 -10.74 -26.15
C SER A 259 6.17 -9.29 -26.09
N MET A 260 7.20 -8.91 -26.87
CA MET A 260 7.58 -7.51 -27.04
C MET A 260 6.43 -6.61 -27.53
N ILE A 261 5.44 -7.19 -28.23
CA ILE A 261 4.27 -6.45 -28.74
C ILE A 261 3.26 -6.15 -27.62
N PHE A 262 3.12 -7.06 -26.65
CA PHE A 262 2.17 -6.94 -25.54
C PHE A 262 2.83 -7.32 -24.21
N PRO A 263 3.79 -6.50 -23.73
CA PRO A 263 4.47 -6.76 -22.47
C PRO A 263 3.53 -6.52 -21.29
N GLN A 264 3.61 -7.38 -20.29
CA GLN A 264 2.85 -7.32 -19.06
C GLN A 264 3.79 -7.00 -17.90
N ASN A 265 3.53 -5.93 -17.16
CA ASN A 265 4.39 -5.58 -16.03
C ASN A 265 4.08 -6.47 -14.83
N GLN A 266 5.12 -7.03 -14.21
CA GLN A 266 5.01 -7.76 -12.95
C GLN A 266 6.05 -7.25 -11.95
N ILE A 267 5.71 -7.29 -10.66
CA ILE A 267 6.66 -7.00 -9.59
C ILE A 267 7.50 -8.25 -9.35
N ILE A 268 8.83 -8.10 -9.32
CA ILE A 268 9.77 -9.21 -9.11
C ILE A 268 10.43 -9.12 -7.74
N GLY A 269 10.60 -7.90 -7.22
CA GLY A 269 11.33 -7.64 -6.00
C GLY A 269 10.82 -6.38 -5.32
N ALA A 270 10.91 -6.34 -4.00
CA ALA A 270 10.78 -5.11 -3.25
C ALA A 270 11.70 -5.15 -2.03
N LYS A 271 12.22 -4.00 -1.64
CA LYS A 271 12.98 -3.84 -0.40
C LYS A 271 12.67 -2.49 0.23
N CYS A 272 12.79 -2.42 1.54
CA CYS A 272 12.71 -1.18 2.29
C CYS A 272 14.07 -0.85 2.91
N ASN A 273 14.58 0.34 2.66
CA ASN A 273 15.74 0.89 3.35
C ASN A 273 15.27 1.97 4.31
N TYR A 274 15.93 2.10 5.45
CA TYR A 274 15.58 3.08 6.47
C TYR A 274 16.60 4.21 6.48
N ILE A 275 16.11 5.43 6.59
CA ILE A 275 16.91 6.64 6.55
C ILE A 275 17.10 7.10 7.98
N TYR A 276 18.36 7.19 8.39
CA TYR A 276 18.75 7.65 9.72
C TYR A 276 19.48 8.99 9.60
N GLY A 277 19.28 9.85 10.60
CA GLY A 277 19.92 11.16 10.66
C GLY A 277 20.09 11.65 12.09
N ASP A 278 20.94 12.66 12.24
CA ASP A 278 21.19 13.29 13.52
C ASP A 278 20.28 14.52 13.68
N VAL A 279 19.53 14.59 14.78
CA VAL A 279 18.51 15.61 14.99
C VAL A 279 18.73 16.32 16.32
N PHE A 280 18.65 17.66 16.29
CA PHE A 280 18.78 18.51 17.47
C PHE A 280 17.42 19.07 17.91
N PHE A 281 16.98 18.71 19.11
CA PHE A 281 15.64 18.97 19.62
C PHE A 281 15.51 20.18 20.56
N MET A 282 16.59 20.92 20.88
CA MET A 282 16.48 22.08 21.80
C MET A 282 15.99 23.38 21.13
N LYS A 283 15.35 23.29 19.96
CA LYS A 283 14.74 24.44 19.29
C LYS A 283 13.26 24.53 19.68
N PRO A 284 12.76 25.69 20.15
CA PRO A 284 11.34 25.84 20.40
C PRO A 284 10.56 25.69 19.09
N ASN A 285 9.39 25.04 19.15
CA ASN A 285 8.52 24.77 18.00
C ASN A 285 9.22 24.00 16.86
N PHE A 286 10.13 23.08 17.21
CA PHE A 286 10.77 22.21 16.23
C PHE A 286 9.78 21.18 15.67
N ASN A 287 9.76 21.03 14.35
CA ASN A 287 9.04 19.96 13.68
C ASN A 287 10.06 19.06 12.97
N ILE A 288 9.97 17.76 13.21
CA ILE A 288 10.75 16.76 12.50
C ILE A 288 9.97 16.28 11.28
N GLU A 289 10.60 16.28 10.12
CA GLU A 289 10.02 15.74 8.89
C GLU A 289 10.35 14.26 8.77
N ILE A 290 9.32 13.42 8.75
CA ILE A 290 9.45 12.01 8.39
C ILE A 290 9.32 11.92 6.87
N THR A 291 10.34 11.34 6.23
CA THR A 291 10.40 11.23 4.76
C THR A 291 10.08 9.82 4.29
N GLN A 292 9.35 9.70 3.19
CA GLN A 292 9.06 8.46 2.50
C GLN A 292 9.36 8.64 1.02
N ARG A 293 10.18 7.73 0.49
CA ARG A 293 10.50 7.70 -0.93
C ARG A 293 10.08 6.37 -1.50
N VAL A 294 9.41 6.39 -2.65
CA VAL A 294 9.12 5.20 -3.44
C VAL A 294 9.82 5.35 -4.78
N ARG A 295 10.50 4.29 -5.19
CA ARG A 295 11.22 4.23 -6.45
C ARG A 295 10.90 2.94 -7.19
N PHE A 296 10.53 3.05 -8.46
CA PHE A 296 10.38 1.94 -9.38
C PHE A 296 11.64 1.76 -10.22
N THR A 297 12.14 0.53 -10.29
CA THR A 297 13.29 0.19 -11.15
C THR A 297 12.89 -0.90 -12.13
N ASP A 298 13.06 -0.62 -13.41
CA ASP A 298 12.87 -1.58 -14.49
C ASP A 298 14.09 -2.50 -14.58
N VAL A 299 13.87 -3.79 -14.31
CA VAL A 299 14.90 -4.84 -14.40
C VAL A 299 14.59 -5.82 -15.53
N THR A 300 13.81 -5.39 -16.53
CA THR A 300 13.48 -6.21 -17.71
C THR A 300 14.77 -6.64 -18.42
N PRO A 301 15.02 -7.96 -18.60
CA PRO A 301 16.15 -8.43 -19.36
C PRO A 301 16.01 -8.09 -20.84
N LEU A 302 17.12 -8.12 -21.59
CA LEU A 302 17.08 -7.97 -23.03
C LEU A 302 16.20 -9.06 -23.65
N ALA A 303 15.39 -8.68 -24.65
CA ALA A 303 14.50 -9.61 -25.32
C ALA A 303 15.30 -10.66 -26.09
N GLU A 304 15.04 -11.93 -25.80
CA GLU A 304 15.58 -13.05 -26.57
C GLU A 304 14.62 -13.43 -27.68
N THR A 305 15.14 -13.65 -28.89
CA THR A 305 14.35 -14.22 -29.97
C THR A 305 14.19 -15.71 -29.71
N ARG A 306 12.96 -16.14 -29.40
CA ARG A 306 12.61 -17.56 -29.28
C ARG A 306 11.58 -17.92 -30.34
N GLU A 307 11.90 -18.91 -31.16
CA GLU A 307 10.93 -19.48 -32.08
C GLU A 307 9.92 -20.30 -31.28
N LYS A 308 8.63 -20.10 -31.55
CA LYS A 308 7.58 -20.91 -30.90
C LYS A 308 7.74 -22.34 -31.38
N LEU A 309 7.84 -23.29 -30.44
CA LEU A 309 7.85 -24.71 -30.79
C LEU A 309 6.62 -25.03 -31.66
N ARG A 310 6.83 -25.74 -32.77
CA ARG A 310 5.71 -26.23 -33.58
C ARG A 310 4.86 -27.14 -32.69
N PRO A 311 3.54 -26.90 -32.59
CA PRO A 311 2.68 -27.76 -31.81
C PRO A 311 2.75 -29.18 -32.38
N TYR A 312 2.97 -30.18 -31.52
CA TYR A 312 2.86 -31.57 -31.91
C TYR A 312 1.37 -31.93 -31.95
N PHE A 313 0.85 -32.21 -33.15
CA PHE A 313 -0.49 -32.77 -33.28
C PHE A 313 -0.40 -34.28 -33.13
N LEU A 314 -0.97 -34.81 -32.05
CA LEU A 314 -1.15 -36.26 -31.94
C LEU A 314 -2.34 -36.64 -32.83
N VAL A 315 -2.08 -36.90 -34.10
CA VAL A 315 -3.11 -37.39 -35.03
C VAL A 315 -3.46 -38.83 -34.65
N ARG A 316 -4.61 -39.01 -34.00
CA ARG A 316 -5.24 -40.33 -33.86
C ARG A 316 -6.30 -40.46 -34.94
N LEU A 317 -6.06 -41.32 -35.91
CA LEU A 317 -7.07 -41.67 -36.90
C LEU A 317 -8.10 -42.60 -36.23
N PRO A 318 -9.39 -42.45 -36.54
CA PRO A 318 -10.40 -43.45 -36.21
C PRO A 318 -10.00 -44.83 -36.76
N SER A 319 -10.45 -45.91 -36.13
CA SER A 319 -10.15 -47.28 -36.55
C SER A 319 -10.51 -47.56 -38.02
N ASP A 320 -11.48 -46.82 -38.55
CA ASP A 320 -12.11 -47.09 -39.84
C ASP A 320 -11.69 -46.08 -40.92
N PHE A 321 -10.65 -45.28 -40.67
CA PHE A 321 -10.19 -44.22 -41.59
C PHE A 321 -9.90 -44.73 -43.02
N PHE A 322 -9.50 -45.99 -43.16
CA PHE A 322 -9.20 -46.62 -44.44
C PHE A 322 -10.32 -47.49 -45.00
N TYR A 323 -11.52 -47.52 -44.42
CA TYR A 323 -12.61 -48.34 -44.95
C TYR A 323 -13.30 -47.69 -46.17
N PRO A 324 -13.52 -48.38 -47.31
CA PRO A 324 -13.20 -49.78 -47.63
C PRO A 324 -11.96 -49.93 -48.53
N PHE A 325 -10.99 -49.01 -48.50
CA PHE A 325 -9.82 -48.98 -49.37
C PHE A 325 -8.73 -50.02 -49.01
N ALA A 326 -9.15 -51.24 -48.71
CA ALA A 326 -8.27 -52.41 -48.62
C ALA A 326 -7.99 -52.99 -50.01
#